data_AF-A0A6J7CA68-F1
#
_entry.id   AF-A0A6J7CA68-F1
#
_cell.length_a   1.000
_cell.length_b   1.000
_cell.length_c   1.000
_cell.angle_alpha   90.00
_cell.angle_beta   90.00
_cell.angle_gamma   90.00
#
_symmetry.space_group_name_H-M   'P 1'
#
loop_
_entity.id
_entity.type
_entity.pdbx_description
1 polymer ?
#
loop_
_entity_poly.entity_id
_entity_poly.type
_entity_poly.pdbx_seq_one_letter_code
_entity_poly.pdbx_strand_id
1 'polypeptide(L)' 'MSRRLVNRELSWLAFNRRVLSLAEERGIPVLERLKFTAICSANLDEFFQVRVAALKDQVAAGFTHPAPDGLSPQV' A
#
# COMPACT_ATOMS: atom_id res chain seq x y z
N MET A 1 -0.25 24.25 0.89
CA MET A 1 0.85 23.49 1.52
C MET A 1 1.63 22.76 0.44
N SER A 2 2.96 22.82 0.47
CA SER A 2 3.80 22.14 -0.52
C SER A 2 3.59 20.62 -0.40
N ARG A 3 3.10 19.95 -1.45
CA ARG A 3 2.95 18.49 -1.54
C ARG A 3 4.31 17.80 -1.63
N ARG A 4 5.16 18.01 -0.62
CA ARG A 4 6.54 17.47 -0.54
C ARG A 4 6.59 16.06 0.00
N LEU A 5 5.53 15.63 0.71
CA LEU A 5 5.42 14.31 1.31
C LEU A 5 4.39 13.48 0.55
N VAL A 6 4.72 12.21 0.33
CA VAL A 6 3.85 11.24 -0.32
C VAL A 6 3.08 10.50 0.76
N ASN A 7 1.80 10.21 0.49
CA ASN A 7 0.99 9.42 1.38
C ASN A 7 1.59 8.05 1.65
N ARG A 8 1.58 7.64 2.92
CA ARG A 8 2.25 6.43 3.38
C ARG A 8 1.61 5.18 2.78
N GLU A 9 0.29 5.15 2.74
CA GLU A 9 -0.54 4.03 2.29
C GLU A 9 -0.43 3.87 0.78
N LEU A 10 -0.46 4.98 0.03
CA LEU A 10 -0.19 5.02 -1.41
C LEU A 10 1.25 4.62 -1.73
N SER A 11 2.23 5.05 -0.92
CA SER A 11 3.63 4.64 -1.09
C SER A 11 3.78 3.13 -0.88
N TRP A 12 3.09 2.57 0.11
CA TRP A 12 3.07 1.15 0.39
C TRP A 12 2.43 0.35 -0.78
N LEU A 13 1.32 0.85 -1.35
CA LEU A 13 0.70 0.25 -2.53
C LEU A 13 1.61 0.35 -3.77
N ALA A 14 2.32 1.47 -3.96
CA ALA A 14 3.27 1.63 -5.04
C ALA A 14 4.46 0.65 -4.93
N PHE A 15 4.94 0.42 -3.72
CA PHE A 15 5.95 -0.61 -3.45
C PHE A 15 5.43 -2.00 -3.84
N ASN A 16 4.22 -2.38 -3.43
CA ASN A 16 3.66 -3.69 -3.78
C ASN A 16 3.37 -3.85 -5.26
N ARG A 17 2.99 -2.77 -5.96
CA ARG A 17 2.92 -2.76 -7.42
C ARG A 17 4.26 -3.09 -8.04
N ARG A 18 5.37 -2.58 -7.49
CA ARG A 18 6.71 -2.94 -7.96
C ARG A 18 7.03 -4.42 -7.70
N VAL A 19 6.69 -4.96 -6.52
CA VAL A 19 6.83 -6.39 -6.23
C VAL A 19 6.06 -7.24 -7.23
N LEU A 20 4.79 -6.88 -7.49
CA LEU A 20 3.96 -7.60 -8.48
C LEU A 20 4.54 -7.53 -9.89
N SER A 21 5.13 -6.39 -10.29
CA SER A 21 5.76 -6.28 -11.61
C SER A 21 6.91 -7.27 -11.84
N LEU A 22 7.60 -7.70 -10.77
CA LEU A 22 8.63 -8.73 -10.85
C LEU A 22 8.04 -10.12 -11.12
N ALA A 23 6.80 -10.38 -10.70
CA ALA A 23 6.10 -11.61 -11.03
C ALA A 23 5.73 -11.71 -12.53
N GLU A 24 5.62 -10.57 -13.22
CA GLU A 24 5.30 -10.49 -14.66
C GLU A 24 6.54 -10.49 -15.56
N GLU A 25 7.73 -10.31 -14.97
CA GLU A 25 8.97 -10.17 -15.72
C GLU A 25 9.45 -11.51 -16.31
N ARG A 26 9.39 -11.64 -17.64
CA ARG A 26 9.75 -12.88 -18.35
C ARG A 26 11.21 -13.30 -18.19
N GLY A 27 12.10 -12.37 -17.84
CA GLY A 27 13.52 -12.65 -17.55
C GLY A 27 13.76 -13.34 -16.21
N ILE A 28 12.76 -13.36 -15.31
CA ILE A 28 12.86 -13.98 -13.99
C ILE A 28 12.39 -15.44 -14.08
N PRO A 29 13.12 -16.40 -13.48
CA PRO A 29 12.72 -17.80 -13.44
C PRO A 29 11.30 -18.00 -12.89
N VAL A 30 10.55 -18.95 -13.45
CA VAL A 30 9.12 -19.11 -13.14
C VAL A 30 8.81 -19.30 -11.65
N LEU A 31 9.67 -20.02 -10.92
CA LEU A 31 9.52 -20.22 -9.48
C LEU A 31 9.77 -18.94 -8.68
N GLU A 32 10.70 -18.09 -9.10
CA GLU A 32 10.94 -16.79 -8.47
C GLU A 32 9.77 -15.83 -8.71
N ARG A 33 9.17 -15.85 -9.91
CA ARG A 33 7.93 -15.09 -10.18
C ARG A 33 6.78 -15.54 -9.29
N LEU A 34 6.61 -16.86 -9.09
CA LEU A 34 5.59 -17.39 -8.18
C LEU A 34 5.82 -16.92 -6.74
N LYS A 35 7.08 -16.85 -6.28
CA LYS A 35 7.42 -16.28 -4.97
C LYS A 35 7.02 -14.81 -4.90
N PHE A 36 7.29 -14.00 -5.93
CA PHE A 36 6.85 -12.59 -5.93
C PHE A 36 5.32 -12.44 -5.87
N THR A 37 4.56 -13.31 -6.55
CA THR A 37 3.09 -13.35 -6.41
C THR A 37 2.67 -13.66 -4.98
N ALA A 38 3.27 -14.68 -4.35
CA ALA A 38 2.97 -15.05 -2.97
C ALA A 38 3.32 -13.93 -1.97
N ILE A 39 4.48 -13.28 -2.15
CA ILE A 39 4.90 -12.13 -1.34
C ILE A 39 3.91 -10.97 -1.50
N CYS A 40 3.51 -10.64 -2.74
CA CYS A 40 2.54 -9.58 -2.98
C CYS A 40 1.19 -9.88 -2.31
N SER A 41 0.74 -11.14 -2.31
CA SER A 41 -0.49 -11.57 -1.63
C SER A 41 -0.38 -11.40 -0.12
N ALA A 42 0.69 -11.92 0.50
CA ALA A 42 0.90 -11.83 1.94
C ALA A 42 1.01 -10.37 2.41
N ASN A 43 1.72 -9.53 1.64
CA ASN A 43 1.80 -8.11 1.92
C ASN A 43 0.40 -7.47 1.86
N LEU A 44 -0.40 -7.79 0.84
CA LEU A 44 -1.73 -7.19 0.67
C LEU A 44 -2.65 -7.56 1.85
N ASP A 45 -2.59 -8.80 2.32
CA ASP A 45 -3.30 -9.24 3.53
C ASP A 45 -2.92 -8.39 4.74
N GLU A 46 -1.62 -8.17 4.98
CA GLU A 46 -1.13 -7.28 6.05
C GLU A 46 -1.65 -5.84 5.88
N PHE A 47 -1.65 -5.32 4.65
CA PHE A 47 -2.16 -3.98 4.38
C PHE A 47 -3.63 -3.83 4.77
N PHE A 48 -4.47 -4.80 4.45
CA PHE A 48 -5.86 -4.76 4.85
C PHE A 48 -6.03 -4.90 6.37
N GLN A 49 -5.32 -5.85 6.99
CA GLN A 49 -5.44 -6.12 8.42
C GLN A 49 -4.93 -4.98 9.29
N VAL A 50 -3.86 -4.29 8.87
CA VAL A 50 -3.21 -3.26 9.69
C VAL A 50 -3.54 -1.86 9.20
N ARG A 51 -3.33 -1.56 7.91
CA ARG A 51 -3.41 -0.18 7.40
C ARG A 51 -4.86 0.24 7.15
N VAL A 52 -5.64 -0.59 6.46
CA VAL A 52 -7.05 -0.27 6.19
C VAL A 52 -7.86 -0.27 7.48
N ALA A 53 -7.59 -1.19 8.40
CA ALA A 53 -8.21 -1.18 9.74
C ALA A 53 -7.94 0.16 10.46
N ALA A 54 -6.68 0.60 10.53
CA ALA A 54 -6.33 1.86 11.17
C ALA A 54 -6.98 3.09 10.50
N LEU A 55 -7.07 3.11 9.16
CA LEU A 55 -7.79 4.17 8.45
C LEU A 55 -9.29 4.17 8.80
N LYS A 56 -9.92 3.00 8.87
CA LYS A 56 -11.33 2.88 9.27
C LYS A 56 -11.55 3.37 10.70
N ASP A 57 -10.65 3.07 11.63
CA ASP A 57 -10.73 3.56 13.00
C ASP A 57 -10.62 5.08 13.06
N GLN A 58 -9.73 5.68 12.26
CA GLN A 58 -9.63 7.15 12.14
C GLN A 58 -10.93 7.76 11.59
N VAL A 59 -11.51 7.15 10.56
CA VAL A 59 -12.79 7.59 10.00
C VAL A 59 -13.91 7.48 11.05
N ALA A 60 -13.99 6.35 11.77
CA ALA A 60 -15.00 6.13 12.81
C ALA A 60 -14.87 7.10 13.99
N ALA A 61 -13.64 7.48 14.35
CA ALA A 61 -13.36 8.49 15.36
C ALA A 61 -13.57 9.94 14.87
N GLY A 62 -13.97 10.13 13.60
CA GLY A 62 -14.24 11.46 13.04
C GLY A 62 -13.00 12.29 12.73
N PHE A 63 -11.84 11.67 12.54
CA PHE A 63 -10.65 12.39 12.08
C PHE A 63 -10.88 12.92 10.66
N THR A 64 -10.80 14.24 10.53
CA THR A 64 -10.99 14.97 9.27
C THR A 64 -9.77 15.81 8.90
N HIS A 65 -8.79 15.94 9.80
CA HIS A 65 -7.59 16.71 9.55
C HIS A 65 -6.71 16.02 8.49
N PRO A 66 -6.25 16.75 7.47
CA PRO A 66 -5.33 16.20 6.48
C PRO A 66 -4.01 15.79 7.14
N ALA A 67 -3.49 14.64 6.73
CA ALA A 67 -2.15 14.20 7.07
C ALA A 67 -1.10 15.13 6.41
N PRO A 68 0.21 14.99 6.75
CA PRO A 68 1.27 15.85 6.21
C PRO A 68 1.41 15.83 4.67
N ASP A 69 0.83 14.84 4.01
CA ASP A 69 0.70 14.68 2.55
C ASP A 69 -0.48 15.48 1.95
N GLY A 70 -1.36 16.02 2.78
CA GLY A 70 -2.57 16.77 2.42
C GLY A 70 -3.81 15.90 2.16
N LEU A 71 -3.78 14.59 2.40
CA LEU A 71 -4.93 13.69 2.25
C LEU A 71 -5.64 13.45 3.58
N SER A 72 -6.93 13.16 3.54
CA SER A 72 -7.70 12.79 4.74
C SER A 72 -7.97 11.28 4.76
N PRO A 73 -8.34 10.71 5.91
CA PRO A 73 -8.69 9.29 5.98
C PRO A 73 -9.89 8.89 5.08
N GLN A 74 -10.73 9.86 4.68
CA GLN A 74 -11.84 9.61 3.77
C GLN A 74 -11.48 9.77 2.28
N VAL A 75 -10.47 10.57 1.94
CA VAL A 75 -10.14 10.99 0.55
C VAL A 75 -8.65 11.27 0.36
#